data_AF-A0A382MLT9-F1
#
_entry.id   AF-A0A382MLT9-F1
#
_cell.length_a   1.000
_cell.length_b   1.000
_cell.length_c   1.000
_cell.angle_alpha   90.00
_cell.angle_beta   90.00
_cell.angle_gamma   90.00
#
_symmetry.space_group_name_H-M   'P 1'
#
loop_
_entity.id
_entity.type
_entity.pdbx_description
1 polymer ?
#
loop_
_entity_poly.entity_id
_entity_poly.type
_entity_poly.pdbx_seq_one_letter_code
_entity_poly.pdbx_strand_id
1 'polypeptide(L)' 'MLQLPPQQHQVFILRHQDGMKLSEIARKLKRSVGTVKAHLFNARKCLQKEIFPYLRGEL' A
#
# COMPACT_ATOMS: atom_id res chain seq x y z
N MET A 1 10.04 12.93 3.40
CA MET A 1 9.37 11.70 3.87
C MET A 1 8.39 11.24 2.79
N LEU A 2 8.53 10.02 2.29
CA LEU A 2 7.61 9.48 1.29
C LEU A 2 6.19 9.44 1.87
N GLN A 3 5.32 10.32 1.39
CA GLN A 3 3.91 10.25 1.71
C GLN A 3 3.19 9.48 0.62
N LEU A 4 2.86 8.23 0.92
CA LEU A 4 1.87 7.52 0.14
C LEU A 4 0.57 8.34 0.15
N PRO A 5 -0.16 8.44 -0.98
CA PRO A 5 -1.49 9.01 -0.97
C PRO A 5 -2.33 8.37 0.14
N PRO A 6 -3.14 9.14 0.90
CA PRO A 6 -3.76 8.66 2.14
C PRO A 6 -4.51 7.32 1.99
N GLN A 7 -5.16 7.13 0.85
CA GLN A 7 -5.91 5.92 0.53
C GLN A 7 -5.02 4.69 0.30
N GLN A 8 -3.86 4.89 -0.33
CA GLN A 8 -2.86 3.84 -0.56
C GLN A 8 -2.15 3.47 0.74
N HIS A 9 -1.80 4.48 1.55
CA HIS A 9 -1.27 4.29 2.89
C HIS A 9 -2.22 3.47 3.76
N GLN A 10 -3.48 3.90 3.84
CA GLN A 10 -4.50 3.23 4.66
C GLN A 10 -4.70 1.77 4.25
N VAL A 11 -4.80 1.48 2.96
CA VAL A 11 -4.92 0.08 2.45
C VAL A 11 -3.67 -0.73 2.77
N PHE A 12 -2.47 -0.14 2.68
CA PHE A 12 -1.22 -0.82 2.98
C PHE A 12 -1.13 -1.22 4.47
N ILE A 13 -1.48 -0.32 5.37
CA ILE A 13 -1.49 -0.54 6.82
C ILE A 13 -2.50 -1.63 7.21
N LEU A 14 -3.74 -1.51 6.76
CA LEU A 14 -4.79 -2.51 7.01
C LEU A 14 -4.38 -3.91 6.52
N ARG A 15 -3.60 -3.99 5.42
CA ARG A 15 -3.14 -5.27 4.89
C ARG A 15 -1.98 -5.87 5.68
N HIS A 16 -0.97 -5.08 6.02
CA HIS A 16 0.31 -5.61 6.52
C HIS A 16 0.48 -5.49 8.03
N GLN A 17 -0.11 -4.46 8.67
CA GLN A 17 -0.09 -4.31 10.12
C GLN A 17 -1.30 -5.02 10.74
N ASP A 18 -2.49 -4.77 10.21
CA ASP A 18 -3.73 -5.34 10.77
C ASP A 18 -4.06 -6.73 10.20
N GLY A 19 -3.29 -7.22 9.23
CA GLY A 19 -3.45 -8.57 8.64
C GLY A 19 -4.74 -8.80 7.85
N MET A 20 -5.52 -7.75 7.54
CA MET A 20 -6.82 -7.89 6.92
C MET A 20 -6.76 -8.47 5.49
N LYS A 21 -7.78 -9.25 5.11
CA LYS A 21 -7.98 -9.72 3.74
C LYS A 21 -8.49 -8.56 2.86
N LEU A 22 -8.16 -8.59 1.56
CA LEU A 22 -8.55 -7.55 0.62
C LEU A 22 -10.07 -7.33 0.55
N SER A 23 -10.87 -8.40 0.70
CA SER A 23 -12.33 -8.32 0.76
C SER A 23 -12.85 -7.62 2.02
N GLU A 24 -12.18 -7.82 3.16
CA GLU A 24 -12.52 -7.17 4.42
C GLU A 24 -12.18 -5.68 4.38
N ILE A 25 -11.03 -5.34 3.80
CA ILE A 25 -10.62 -3.95 3.56
C ILE A 25 -11.61 -3.26 2.62
N ALA A 26 -11.99 -3.93 1.52
CA ALA A 26 -12.97 -3.40 0.56
C ALA A 26 -14.32 -3.09 1.24
N ARG A 27 -14.81 -4.01 2.07
CA ARG A 27 -16.03 -3.80 2.87
C ARG A 27 -15.86 -2.65 3.87
N LYS A 28 -14.76 -2.62 4.62
CA LYS A 28 -14.47 -1.58 5.64
C LYS A 28 -14.40 -0.18 5.03
N LEU A 29 -13.78 -0.05 3.86
CA LEU A 29 -13.59 1.24 3.17
C LEU A 29 -14.74 1.59 2.22
N LYS A 30 -15.77 0.74 2.09
CA LYS A 30 -16.88 0.88 1.14
C LYS A 30 -16.38 1.09 -0.30
N ARG A 31 -15.42 0.25 -0.72
CA ARG A 31 -14.82 0.26 -2.08
C ARG A 31 -14.87 -1.12 -2.71
N SER A 32 -14.65 -1.18 -4.02
CA SER A 32 -14.50 -2.45 -4.70
C SER A 32 -13.18 -3.14 -4.33
N VAL A 33 -13.14 -4.47 -4.39
CA VAL A 33 -11.89 -5.23 -4.19
C VAL A 33 -10.85 -4.85 -5.26
N GLY A 34 -11.28 -4.53 -6.48
CA GLY A 34 -10.40 -4.05 -7.55
C GLY A 34 -9.71 -2.73 -7.19
N THR A 35 -10.44 -1.78 -6.63
CA THR A 35 -9.91 -0.49 -6.14
C THR A 35 -8.88 -0.71 -5.03
N VAL A 36 -9.17 -1.59 -4.07
CA VAL A 36 -8.24 -1.93 -2.98
C VAL A 36 -6.96 -2.57 -3.54
N LYS A 37 -7.08 -3.50 -4.50
CA LYS A 37 -5.92 -4.09 -5.19
C LYS A 37 -5.06 -3.02 -5.87
N ALA A 38 -5.69 -2.09 -6.60
CA ALA A 38 -4.98 -1.01 -7.28
C ALA A 38 -4.23 -0.10 -6.29
N HIS A 39 -4.88 0.29 -5.19
CA HIS A 39 -4.23 1.07 -4.12
C HIS A 39 -3.02 0.33 -3.52
N LEU A 40 -3.15 -0.96 -3.24
CA LEU A 40 -2.07 -1.77 -2.68
C LEU A 40 -0.91 -1.98 -3.67
N PHE A 41 -1.20 -2.10 -4.96
CA PHE A 41 -0.19 -2.17 -6.01
C PHE A 41 0.61 -0.87 -6.12
N ASN A 42 -0.09 0.27 -6.16
CA ASN A 42 0.55 1.59 -6.24
C ASN A 42 1.37 1.88 -4.97
N ALA A 43 0.85 1.54 -3.78
CA ALA A 43 1.58 1.65 -2.53
C ALA A 43 2.92 0.91 -2.59
N ARG A 44 2.92 -0.35 -3.06
CA ARG A 44 4.13 -1.16 -3.20
C ARG A 44 5.11 -0.58 -4.20
N LYS A 45 4.65 -0.08 -5.35
CA LYS A 45 5.52 0.58 -6.33
C LYS A 45 6.19 1.82 -5.78
N CYS A 46 5.46 2.65 -5.02
CA CYS A 46 6.02 3.83 -4.38
C CYS A 46 7.08 3.44 -3.35
N LEU A 47 6.81 2.45 -2.49
CA LEU A 47 7.79 1.96 -1.51
C LEU A 47 9.03 1.35 -2.17
N GLN A 48 8.85 0.56 -3.24
CA GLN A 48 9.98 -0.01 -3.99
C GLN A 48 10.91 1.06 -4.54
N LYS A 49 10.37 2.15 -5.12
CA LYS A 49 11.17 3.27 -5.64
C LYS A 49 12.06 3.91 -4.59
N GLU A 50 11.55 4.06 -3.37
CA GLU A 50 12.32 4.65 -2.26
C GLU A 50 13.32 3.68 -1.67
N ILE A 51 13.00 2.39 -1.60
CA ILE A 51 13.90 1.38 -1.05
C ILE A 51 15.01 1.03 -2.05
N PHE A 52 14.78 1.24 -3.35
CA PHE A 52 15.71 0.87 -4.41
C PHE A 52 17.14 1.45 -4.24
N PRO A 53 17.34 2.73 -3.90
CA PRO A 53 18.67 3.28 -3.61
C PRO A 53 19.37 2.57 -2.44
N TYR A 54 18.64 2.22 -1.38
CA TYR A 54 19.20 1.48 -0.24
C TYR A 54 19.66 0.07 -0.65
N LEU A 55 18.93 -0.58 -1.55
CA LEU A 55 19.30 -1.91 -2.07
C LEU A 55 20.51 -1.88 -3.01
N ARG A 56 20.77 -0.74 -3.66
CA ARG A 56 21.94 -0.55 -4.52
C ARG A 56 23.19 -0.05 -3.78
N GLY A 57 23.08 0.22 -2.47
CA GLY A 57 24.19 0.78 -1.68
C GLY A 57 24.54 2.21 -2.08
N GLU A 58 23.57 2.98 -2.59
CA GLU A 58 23.77 4.35 -3.11
C GLU A 58 23.61 5.44 -2.02
N LEU A 59 23.88 5.12 -0.74
CA LEU A 59 23.73 6.05 0.40
C LEU A 59 24.95 6.04 1.31
#